data_AF-A0A7C9KBR5-F1
#
_entry.id   AF-A0A7C9KBR5-F1
#
_cell.length_a   1.000
_cell.length_b   1.000
_cell.length_c   1.000
_cell.angle_alpha   90.00
_cell.angle_beta   90.00
_cell.angle_gamma   90.00
#
_symmetry.space_group_name_H-M   'P 1'
#
loop_
_entity.id
_entity.type
_entity.pdbx_description
1 polymer ?
#
loop_
_entity_poly.entity_id
_entity_poly.type
_entity_poly.pdbx_seq_one_letter_code
_entity_poly.pdbx_strand_id
1 'polypeptide(L)'
;MTSGGDTTRERKGAGRPASFLHRTDLWITVVLLAICGALWYETTRWDTVIQQLSQNIPPTFFPRIILGCIIVMSLALPFENHFKKKQGTDLDDERSNRVVSITVITALALALVVALSQWLGTDLSMVLACLLLPVLWGERRVWVVLPFAILFPLAVRLLFVNGLKVHFLPGLLAPLLE
;
A
#
# COMPACT_ATOMS: atom_id res chain seq x y z
N MET A 1 6.86 65.26 -3.93
CA MET A 1 8.11 64.93 -3.22
C MET A 1 7.88 65.15 -1.73
N THR A 2 7.74 64.05 -0.97
CA THR A 2 7.90 63.80 0.49
C THR A 2 7.23 62.43 0.72
N SER A 3 7.88 61.27 0.62
CA SER A 3 8.99 60.67 1.39
C SER A 3 8.75 60.56 2.91
N GLY A 4 8.76 59.32 3.40
CA GLY A 4 8.80 58.89 4.80
C GLY A 4 7.46 58.33 5.29
N GLY A 5 7.25 57.03 5.53
CA GLY A 5 8.13 56.03 6.15
C GLY A 5 7.39 55.50 7.39
N ASP A 6 6.62 54.43 7.23
CA ASP A 6 6.86 53.13 7.86
C ASP A 6 6.88 53.11 9.40
N THR A 7 5.74 52.82 10.03
CA THR A 7 5.67 52.20 11.36
C THR A 7 4.42 51.32 11.50
N THR A 8 4.34 50.20 10.78
CA THR A 8 3.58 49.05 11.31
C THR A 8 4.45 47.81 11.26
N ARG A 9 5.50 47.87 12.09
CA ARG A 9 6.39 46.77 12.41
C ARG A 9 5.57 45.56 12.87
N GLU A 10 5.76 44.48 12.13
CA GLU A 10 5.90 43.11 12.63
C GLU A 10 5.04 42.74 13.85
N ARG A 11 3.84 42.21 13.61
CA ARG A 11 3.38 41.07 14.41
C ARG A 11 4.25 39.88 14.01
N LYS A 12 5.41 39.80 14.68
CA LYS A 12 6.28 38.64 14.74
C LYS A 12 5.45 37.48 15.31
N GLY A 13 4.78 36.75 14.42
CA GLY A 13 4.11 35.50 14.74
C GLY A 13 5.18 34.58 15.30
N ALA A 14 5.13 34.37 16.61
CA ALA A 14 6.01 33.48 17.33
C ALA A 14 6.05 32.15 16.59
N GLY A 15 7.20 31.86 15.96
CA GLY A 15 7.45 30.58 15.30
C GLY A 15 7.18 29.49 16.32
N ARG A 16 6.10 28.72 16.10
CA ARG A 16 5.80 27.53 16.87
C ARG A 16 7.09 26.70 16.92
N PRO A 17 7.57 26.29 18.10
CA PRO A 17 8.78 25.49 18.19
C PRO A 17 8.62 24.29 17.25
N ALA A 18 9.65 24.05 16.45
CA ALA A 18 9.71 22.97 15.48
C ALA A 18 9.46 21.65 16.23
N SER A 19 8.21 21.22 16.24
CA SER A 19 7.80 19.96 16.86
C SER A 19 8.36 18.85 16.00
N PHE A 20 9.40 18.18 16.49
CA PHE A 20 10.00 17.01 15.84
C PHE A 20 8.99 15.90 15.58
N LEU A 21 7.87 15.90 16.31
CA LEU A 21 6.75 14.99 16.15
C LEU A 21 5.51 15.80 15.73
N HIS A 22 4.98 15.54 14.54
CA HIS A 22 3.66 16.04 14.18
C HIS A 22 2.63 15.21 14.96
N ARG A 23 1.79 15.87 15.77
CA ARG A 23 0.84 15.18 16.68
C ARG A 23 -0.13 14.29 15.91
N THR A 24 -0.54 14.72 14.72
CA THR A 24 -1.44 13.95 13.86
C THR A 24 -0.78 12.68 13.34
N ASP A 25 0.48 12.75 12.90
CA ASP A 25 1.21 11.60 12.36
C ASP A 25 1.56 10.58 13.44
N LEU A 26 1.91 11.07 14.63
CA LEU A 26 2.10 10.22 15.80
C LEU A 26 0.81 9.48 16.16
N TRP A 27 -0.34 10.17 16.15
CA TRP A 27 -1.62 9.54 16.43
C TRP A 27 -1.98 8.47 15.40
N ILE A 28 -1.81 8.76 14.11
CA ILE A 28 -2.02 7.78 13.02
C ILE A 28 -1.12 6.56 13.21
N THR A 29 0.16 6.79 13.53
CA THR A 29 1.14 5.72 13.75
C THR A 29 0.72 4.84 14.91
N VAL A 30 0.30 5.42 16.04
CA VAL A 30 -0.17 4.66 17.21
C VAL A 30 -1.41 3.83 16.86
N VAL A 31 -2.39 4.43 16.18
CA VAL A 31 -3.61 3.71 15.76
C VAL A 31 -3.27 2.56 14.81
N LEU A 32 -2.38 2.80 13.85
CA LEU A 32 -1.98 1.80 12.86
C LEU A 32 -1.19 0.65 13.51
N LEU A 33 -0.28 0.95 14.45
CA LEU A 33 0.41 -0.06 15.26
C LEU A 33 -0.56 -0.86 16.13
N ALA A 34 -1.59 -0.22 16.71
CA ALA A 34 -2.61 -0.90 17.50
C ALA A 34 -3.41 -1.89 16.63
N ILE A 35 -3.83 -1.47 15.43
CA ILE A 35 -4.53 -2.34 14.47
C ILE A 35 -3.61 -3.49 14.04
N CYS A 36 -2.36 -3.21 13.65
CA CYS A 36 -1.41 -4.24 13.26
C CYS A 36 -1.12 -5.23 14.40
N GLY A 37 -1.01 -4.75 15.64
CA GLY A 37 -0.83 -5.59 16.83
C GLY A 37 -2.03 -6.50 17.09
N ALA A 38 -3.26 -5.97 16.96
CA ALA A 38 -4.48 -6.76 17.08
C ALA A 38 -4.56 -7.84 16.00
N LEU A 39 -4.31 -7.48 14.73
CA LEU A 39 -4.27 -8.44 13.63
C LEU A 39 -3.15 -9.48 13.80
N TRP A 40 -1.98 -9.07 14.28
CA TRP A 40 -0.88 -9.99 14.58
C TRP A 40 -1.30 -10.99 15.65
N TYR A 41 -1.98 -10.52 16.70
CA TYR A 41 -2.51 -11.39 17.75
C TYR A 41 -3.52 -12.40 17.20
N GLU A 42 -4.42 -11.99 16.30
CA GLU A 42 -5.34 -12.93 15.64
C GLU A 42 -4.61 -14.04 14.87
N THR A 43 -3.47 -13.74 14.23
CA THR A 43 -2.67 -14.77 13.55
C THR A 43 -2.06 -15.81 14.49
N THR A 44 -2.09 -15.61 15.80
CA THR A 44 -1.59 -16.59 16.80
C THR A 44 -2.65 -17.60 17.22
N ARG A 45 -3.92 -17.36 16.90
CA ARG A 45 -5.07 -18.21 17.29
C ARG A 45 -5.51 -19.19 16.20
N TRP A 46 -4.78 -19.27 15.09
CA TRP A 46 -5.13 -20.16 13.98
C TRP A 46 -4.63 -21.58 14.24
N ASP A 47 -5.47 -22.42 14.85
CA ASP A 47 -5.14 -23.81 15.22
C ASP A 47 -5.49 -24.85 14.14
N THR A 48 -6.29 -24.50 13.13
CA THR A 48 -6.73 -25.45 12.09
C THR A 48 -6.33 -24.99 10.70
N VAL A 49 -5.29 -25.62 10.15
CA VAL A 49 -4.90 -25.48 8.76
C VAL A 49 -5.44 -26.63 7.94
N ILE A 50 -6.11 -26.32 6.83
CA ILE A 50 -6.49 -27.32 5.83
C ILE A 50 -5.21 -27.99 5.34
N GLN A 51 -5.17 -29.33 5.23
CA GLN A 51 -3.97 -30.09 4.89
C GLN A 51 -3.26 -29.62 3.59
N GLN A 52 -4.00 -28.98 2.68
CA GLN A 52 -3.46 -28.39 1.45
C GLN A 52 -2.52 -27.20 1.71
N LEU A 53 -2.62 -26.51 2.85
CA LEU A 53 -1.69 -25.46 3.29
C LEU A 53 -0.66 -25.96 4.30
N SER A 54 -0.82 -27.16 4.86
CA SER A 54 0.08 -27.69 5.90
C SER A 54 1.35 -28.36 5.37
N GLN A 55 1.47 -28.56 4.05
CA GLN A 55 2.67 -29.12 3.43
C GLN A 55 3.77 -28.08 3.12
N ASN A 56 3.51 -26.78 3.36
CA ASN A 56 4.43 -25.68 3.06
C ASN A 56 4.50 -24.67 4.21
N ILE A 57 5.03 -23.47 3.96
CA ILE A 57 5.13 -22.38 4.95
C ILE A 57 3.76 -22.20 5.66
N PRO A 58 3.71 -22.14 7.01
CA PRO A 58 2.46 -21.97 7.75
C PRO A 58 1.68 -20.75 7.24
N PRO A 59 0.36 -20.82 7.03
CA PRO A 59 -0.39 -19.69 6.48
C PRO A 59 -0.42 -18.48 7.41
N THR A 60 -0.07 -18.65 8.68
CA THR A 60 0.14 -17.55 9.62
C THR A 60 1.35 -16.69 9.27
N PHE A 61 2.33 -17.24 8.54
CA PHE A 61 3.58 -16.55 8.21
C PHE A 61 3.36 -15.43 7.19
N PHE A 62 2.50 -15.65 6.20
CA PHE A 62 2.27 -14.68 5.14
C PHE A 62 1.65 -13.36 5.65
N PRO A 63 0.55 -13.37 6.43
CA PRO A 63 0.03 -12.16 7.08
C PRO A 63 1.05 -11.48 7.98
N ARG A 64 1.85 -12.25 8.73
CA ARG A 64 2.86 -11.70 9.65
C ARG A 64 3.97 -10.94 8.91
N ILE A 65 4.45 -11.42 7.76
CA ILE A 65 5.43 -10.66 6.95
C ILE A 65 4.84 -9.32 6.52
N ILE A 66 3.61 -9.31 6.00
CA ILE A 66 2.95 -8.09 5.53
C ILE A 66 2.75 -7.11 6.69
N LEU A 67 2.23 -7.59 7.83
CA LEU A 67 2.06 -6.78 9.04
C LEU A 67 3.40 -6.24 9.54
N GLY A 68 4.46 -7.05 9.52
CA GLY A 68 5.81 -6.62 9.86
C GLY A 68 6.31 -5.49 8.96
N CYS A 69 6.15 -5.61 7.65
CA CYS A 69 6.49 -4.55 6.70
C CYS A 69 5.69 -3.26 6.96
N ILE A 70 4.38 -3.37 7.23
CA ILE A 70 3.52 -2.23 7.54
C ILE A 70 3.97 -1.54 8.84
N ILE A 71 4.29 -2.31 9.89
CA ILE A 71 4.81 -1.79 11.15
C ILE A 71 6.12 -1.03 10.90
N VAL A 72 7.07 -1.63 10.20
CA VAL A 72 8.37 -1.01 9.90
C VAL A 72 8.20 0.29 9.10
N MET A 73 7.33 0.30 8.09
CA MET A 73 7.04 1.51 7.31
C MET A 73 6.28 2.56 8.10
N SER A 74 5.32 2.16 8.94
CA SER A 74 4.55 3.09 9.76
C SER A 74 5.41 3.81 10.79
N LEU A 75 6.48 3.18 11.27
CA LEU A 75 7.44 3.84 12.17
C LEU A 75 8.17 5.01 11.50
N ALA A 76 8.19 5.08 10.16
CA ALA A 76 8.76 6.20 9.42
C ALA A 76 7.81 7.42 9.33
N LEU A 77 6.49 7.23 9.44
CA LEU A 77 5.48 8.29 9.33
C LEU A 77 5.69 9.49 10.28
N PRO A 78 5.96 9.33 11.60
CA PRO A 78 6.12 10.48 12.49
C PRO A 78 7.35 11.34 12.17
N PHE A 79 8.28 10.82 11.35
CA PHE A 79 9.47 11.52 10.90
C PHE A 79 9.31 12.16 9.51
N GLU A 80 8.25 11.82 8.76
CA GLU A 80 8.03 12.27 7.38
C GLU A 80 7.90 13.80 7.28
N ASN A 81 7.25 14.42 8.29
CA ASN A 81 7.15 15.87 8.39
C ASN A 81 8.53 16.56 8.36
N HIS A 82 9.58 15.95 8.92
CA HIS A 82 10.93 16.53 8.86
C HIS A 82 11.52 16.54 7.44
N PHE A 83 11.25 15.49 6.66
CA PHE A 83 11.76 15.36 5.29
C PHE A 83 11.02 16.27 4.31
N LYS A 84 9.70 16.41 4.45
CA LYS A 84 8.86 17.19 3.53
C LYS A 84 8.81 18.68 3.82
N LYS A 85 9.01 19.12 5.07
CA LYS A 85 9.11 20.56 5.40
C LYS A 85 10.32 21.24 4.74
N LYS A 86 11.38 20.49 4.39
CA LYS A 86 12.51 20.98 3.59
C LYS A 86 12.14 21.24 2.12
N GLN A 87 11.06 20.64 1.62
CA GLN A 87 10.58 20.77 0.23
C GLN A 87 9.42 21.78 0.08
N GLY A 88 8.96 22.40 1.18
CA GLY A 88 7.98 23.49 1.15
C GLY A 88 6.52 23.06 0.97
N THR A 89 6.19 21.78 1.11
CA THR A 89 4.82 21.25 1.03
C THR A 89 4.23 21.06 2.42
N ASP A 90 3.01 21.59 2.65
CA ASP A 90 2.25 21.37 3.90
C ASP A 90 1.39 20.11 3.77
N LEU A 91 1.58 19.15 4.67
CA LEU A 91 0.96 17.82 4.58
C LEU A 91 -0.54 17.87 4.89
N ASP A 92 -0.96 18.83 5.72
CA ASP A 92 -2.36 18.98 6.12
C ASP A 92 -3.24 19.47 4.95
N ASP A 93 -2.67 20.25 4.03
CA ASP A 93 -3.37 20.74 2.82
C ASP A 93 -3.60 19.62 1.79
N GLU A 94 -2.60 18.76 1.55
CA GLU A 94 -2.77 17.57 0.71
C GLU A 94 -3.81 16.60 1.29
N ARG A 95 -3.85 16.48 2.62
CA ARG A 95 -4.79 15.59 3.31
C ARG A 95 -6.23 16.10 3.28
N SER A 96 -6.41 17.42 3.26
CA SER A 96 -7.73 18.03 3.09
C SER A 96 -8.25 17.88 1.66
N ASN A 97 -7.41 17.51 0.70
CA ASN A 97 -7.86 17.31 -0.68
C ASN A 97 -8.70 16.03 -0.78
N ARG A 98 -9.85 16.15 -1.46
CA ARG A 98 -10.81 15.06 -1.61
C ARG A 98 -10.17 13.93 -2.41
N VAL A 99 -10.38 12.67 -1.98
CA VAL A 99 -9.97 11.48 -2.72
C VAL A 99 -10.45 11.60 -4.17
N VAL A 100 -9.50 11.62 -5.11
CA VAL A 100 -9.79 11.84 -6.53
C VAL A 100 -10.66 10.68 -7.03
N SER A 101 -11.67 10.98 -7.84
CA SER A 101 -12.65 9.98 -8.35
C SER A 101 -11.98 8.75 -8.98
N ILE A 102 -10.83 8.94 -9.65
CA ILE A 102 -10.04 7.86 -10.25
C ILE A 102 -9.59 6.81 -9.21
N THR A 103 -9.24 7.23 -7.99
CA THR A 103 -8.80 6.34 -6.91
C THR A 103 -9.93 5.42 -6.46
N VAL A 104 -11.14 5.94 -6.35
CA VAL A 104 -12.34 5.15 -6.01
C VAL A 104 -12.63 4.14 -7.11
N ILE A 105 -12.55 4.54 -8.38
CA ILE A 105 -12.75 3.65 -9.52
C ILE A 105 -11.69 2.54 -9.51
N THR A 106 -10.42 2.86 -9.25
CA THR A 106 -9.36 1.85 -9.15
C THR A 106 -9.55 0.90 -7.99
N ALA A 107 -10.00 1.40 -6.83
CA ALA A 107 -10.28 0.56 -5.66
C ALA A 107 -11.43 -0.41 -5.94
N LEU A 108 -12.51 0.05 -6.58
CA LEU A 108 -13.62 -0.80 -7.01
C LEU A 108 -13.19 -1.83 -8.05
N ALA A 109 -12.39 -1.43 -9.04
CA ALA A 109 -11.87 -2.34 -10.05
C ALA A 109 -11.01 -3.44 -9.42
N LEU A 110 -10.11 -3.09 -8.50
CA LEU A 110 -9.29 -4.08 -7.78
C LEU A 110 -10.13 -4.98 -6.88
N ALA A 111 -11.13 -4.42 -6.17
CA ALA A 111 -12.04 -5.20 -5.35
C ALA A 111 -12.83 -6.22 -6.21
N LEU A 112 -13.24 -5.82 -7.41
CA LEU A 112 -13.89 -6.71 -8.38
C LEU A 112 -12.93 -7.82 -8.85
N VAL A 113 -11.68 -7.50 -9.17
CA VAL A 113 -10.68 -8.53 -9.52
C VAL A 113 -10.51 -9.54 -8.38
N VAL A 114 -10.40 -9.06 -7.14
CA VAL A 114 -10.30 -9.94 -5.97
C VAL A 114 -11.55 -10.82 -5.82
N ALA A 115 -12.75 -10.26 -6.00
CA ALA A 115 -13.99 -11.03 -5.94
C ALA A 115 -14.04 -12.11 -7.03
N LEU A 116 -13.59 -11.78 -8.24
CA LEU A 116 -13.54 -12.72 -9.37
C LEU A 116 -12.39 -13.73 -9.26
N SER A 117 -11.41 -13.51 -8.39
CA SER A 117 -10.22 -14.35 -8.28
C SER A 117 -10.50 -15.80 -7.88
N GLN A 118 -11.64 -16.04 -7.21
CA GLN A 118 -12.09 -17.39 -6.90
C GLN A 118 -12.38 -18.23 -8.15
N TRP A 119 -12.72 -17.59 -9.27
CA TRP A 119 -12.99 -18.26 -10.54
C TRP A 119 -11.80 -18.19 -11.51
N LEU A 120 -11.14 -17.03 -11.59
CA LEU A 120 -10.01 -16.84 -12.51
C LEU A 120 -8.72 -17.52 -12.01
N GLY A 121 -8.62 -17.79 -10.71
CA GLY A 121 -7.38 -18.21 -10.06
C GLY A 121 -6.41 -17.05 -9.84
N THR A 122 -5.35 -17.29 -9.05
CA THR A 122 -4.43 -16.23 -8.64
C THR A 122 -3.61 -15.69 -9.80
N ASP A 123 -3.13 -16.55 -10.70
CA ASP A 123 -2.28 -16.16 -11.84
C ASP A 123 -3.00 -15.16 -12.76
N LEU A 124 -4.21 -15.51 -13.21
CA LEU A 124 -4.97 -14.70 -14.15
C LEU A 124 -5.47 -13.40 -13.50
N SER A 125 -5.81 -13.45 -12.21
CA SER A 125 -6.18 -12.26 -11.43
C SER A 125 -5.01 -11.28 -11.28
N MET A 126 -3.79 -11.78 -11.09
CA MET A 126 -2.59 -10.94 -11.08
C MET A 126 -2.34 -10.29 -12.43
N VAL A 127 -2.42 -11.04 -13.54
CA VAL A 127 -2.27 -10.48 -14.89
C VAL A 127 -3.33 -9.40 -15.13
N LEU A 128 -4.59 -9.67 -14.77
CA LEU A 128 -5.69 -8.72 -14.92
C LEU A 128 -5.47 -7.46 -14.08
N ALA A 129 -5.01 -7.58 -12.83
CA ALA A 129 -4.67 -6.44 -11.98
C ALA A 129 -3.49 -5.62 -12.56
N CYS A 130 -2.46 -6.30 -13.06
CA CYS A 130 -1.29 -5.65 -13.69
C CYS A 130 -1.63 -4.95 -15.01
N LEU A 131 -2.71 -5.35 -15.69
CA LEU A 131 -3.24 -4.64 -16.85
C LEU A 131 -4.17 -3.48 -16.46
N LEU A 132 -5.10 -3.74 -15.54
CA LEU A 132 -6.11 -2.75 -15.15
C LEU A 132 -5.48 -1.52 -14.49
N LEU A 133 -4.49 -1.70 -13.60
CA LEU A 133 -3.88 -0.59 -12.88
C LEU A 133 -3.25 0.46 -13.81
N PRO A 134 -2.32 0.11 -14.71
CA PRO A 134 -1.76 1.06 -15.66
C PRO A 134 -2.82 1.67 -16.58
N VAL A 135 -3.77 0.86 -17.07
CA VAL A 135 -4.81 1.33 -18.00
C VAL A 135 -5.74 2.34 -17.33
N LEU A 136 -6.19 2.07 -16.11
CA LEU A 136 -7.03 3.01 -15.35
C LEU A 136 -6.29 4.31 -15.02
N TRP A 137 -4.97 4.26 -14.86
CA TRP A 137 -4.13 5.44 -14.64
C TRP A 137 -3.73 6.17 -15.92
N GLY A 138 -4.25 5.74 -17.08
CA GLY A 138 -4.05 6.42 -18.36
C GLY A 138 -2.76 6.04 -19.09
N GLU A 139 -2.06 5.00 -18.63
CA GLU A 139 -0.85 4.50 -19.29
C GLU A 139 -1.21 3.81 -20.60
N ARG A 140 -1.05 4.52 -21.72
CA ARG A 140 -1.35 4.01 -23.07
C ARG A 140 -0.16 3.31 -23.74
N ARG A 141 1.01 3.25 -23.08
CA ARG A 141 2.20 2.58 -23.62
C ARG A 141 2.05 1.06 -23.52
N VAL A 142 1.24 0.48 -24.41
CA VAL A 142 0.99 -0.97 -24.50
C VAL A 142 2.27 -1.80 -24.58
N TRP A 143 3.32 -1.26 -25.23
CA TRP A 143 4.64 -1.89 -25.32
C TRP A 143 5.37 -2.05 -23.98
N VAL A 144 5.03 -1.27 -22.97
CA VAL A 144 5.59 -1.39 -21.60
C VAL A 144 4.63 -2.14 -20.70
N VAL A 145 3.32 -1.90 -20.84
CA VAL A 145 2.29 -2.52 -20.02
C VAL A 145 2.20 -4.02 -20.28
N LEU A 146 2.28 -4.47 -21.54
CA LEU A 146 2.18 -5.89 -21.89
C LEU A 146 3.33 -6.74 -21.30
N PRO A 147 4.62 -6.40 -21.48
CA PRO A 147 5.69 -7.16 -20.85
C PRO A 147 5.63 -7.07 -19.33
N PHE A 148 5.24 -5.92 -18.75
CA PHE A 148 5.05 -5.80 -17.30
C PHE A 148 3.96 -6.75 -16.78
N ALA A 149 2.80 -6.79 -17.44
CA ALA A 149 1.67 -7.63 -17.05
C ALA A 149 1.94 -9.13 -17.18
N ILE A 150 2.99 -9.54 -17.89
CA ILE A 150 3.40 -10.94 -18.01
C ILE A 150 4.59 -11.21 -17.08
N LEU A 151 5.64 -10.39 -17.17
CA LEU A 151 6.89 -10.59 -16.45
C LEU A 151 6.72 -10.45 -14.94
N PHE A 152 5.93 -9.49 -14.48
CA PHE A 152 5.74 -9.26 -13.04
C PHE A 152 4.96 -10.40 -12.39
N PRO A 153 3.79 -10.84 -12.88
CA PRO A 153 3.12 -12.03 -12.34
C PRO A 153 3.99 -13.29 -12.41
N LEU A 154 4.80 -13.45 -13.46
CA LEU A 154 5.71 -14.59 -13.59
C LEU A 154 6.85 -14.53 -12.55
N ALA A 155 7.44 -13.37 -12.31
CA ALA A 155 8.45 -13.18 -11.26
C ALA A 155 7.87 -13.42 -9.87
N VAL A 156 6.65 -12.92 -9.61
CA VAL A 156 5.92 -13.21 -8.36
C VAL A 156 5.64 -14.71 -8.25
N ARG A 157 5.17 -15.37 -9.31
CA ARG A 157 4.97 -16.81 -9.31
C ARG A 157 6.25 -17.56 -8.97
N LEU A 158 7.38 -17.21 -9.58
CA LEU A 158 8.68 -17.83 -9.27
C LEU A 158 9.07 -17.61 -7.81
N LEU A 159 8.92 -16.39 -7.29
CA LEU A 159 9.24 -16.08 -5.90
C LEU A 159 8.38 -16.90 -4.93
N PHE A 160 7.09 -17.03 -5.21
CA PHE A 160 6.15 -17.70 -4.31
C PHE A 160 6.17 -19.22 -4.43
N VAL A 161 6.22 -19.76 -5.65
CA VAL A 161 6.26 -21.21 -5.89
C VAL A 161 7.64 -21.77 -5.56
N ASN A 162 8.72 -21.13 -6.03
CA ASN A 162 10.07 -21.67 -5.81
C ASN A 162 10.71 -21.16 -4.51
N GLY A 163 10.49 -19.88 -4.17
CA GLY A 163 11.07 -19.29 -2.96
C GLY A 163 10.29 -19.65 -1.70
N LEU A 164 8.97 -19.40 -1.69
CA LEU A 164 8.12 -19.60 -0.50
C LEU A 164 7.35 -20.92 -0.51
N LYS A 165 7.39 -21.70 -1.59
CA LYS A 165 6.64 -22.95 -1.79
C LYS A 165 5.12 -22.82 -1.57
N VAL A 166 4.57 -21.66 -1.86
CA VAL A 166 3.13 -21.39 -1.72
C VAL A 166 2.40 -21.88 -2.96
N HIS A 167 1.30 -22.61 -2.74
CA HIS A 167 0.41 -23.06 -3.81
C HIS A 167 -0.63 -21.97 -4.07
N PHE A 168 -0.78 -21.59 -5.34
CA PHE A 168 -1.79 -20.63 -5.77
C PHE A 168 -3.12 -21.33 -6.05
N LEU A 169 -4.21 -20.55 -6.03
CA LEU A 169 -5.54 -21.09 -6.35
C LEU A 169 -5.54 -21.57 -7.81
N PRO A 170 -5.87 -22.86 -8.07
CA PRO A 170 -6.02 -23.36 -9.42
C PRO A 170 -7.22 -22.64 -10.05
N GLY A 171 -6.95 -21.82 -11.07
CA GLY A 171 -7.98 -21.13 -11.83
C GLY A 171 -8.38 -21.90 -13.09
N LEU A 172 -9.08 -21.21 -13.99
CA LEU A 172 -9.38 -21.69 -15.36
C LEU A 172 -8.15 -22.19 -16.15
N LEU A 173 -6.94 -21.79 -15.77
CA LEU A 173 -5.68 -22.23 -16.38
C LEU A 173 -5.11 -23.53 -15.79
N ALA A 174 -5.66 -24.03 -14.67
CA ALA A 174 -5.22 -25.28 -14.06
C ALA A 174 -5.22 -26.47 -15.04
N PRO A 175 -6.26 -26.72 -15.86
CA PRO A 175 -6.23 -27.83 -16.80
C PRO A 175 -5.27 -27.65 -17.99
N LEU A 176 -4.62 -26.49 -18.16
CA LEU A 176 -3.69 -26.22 -19.28
C LEU A 176 -2.21 -26.19 -18.84
N LEU A 177 -1.94 -26.19 -17.54
CA LEU A 177 -0.61 -25.99 -16.94
C LEU A 177 -0.19 -27.14 -16.00
N GLU A 178 -1.00 -28.20 -15.90
CA GLU A 178 -0.65 -29.48 -15.25
C GLU A 178 0.06 -30.45 -16.20
#